data_AF-A0A067RRE1-F1
#
_entry.id   AF-A0A067RRE1-F1
#
_cell.length_a   1.000
_cell.length_b   1.000
_cell.length_c   1.000
_cell.angle_alpha   90.00
_cell.angle_beta   90.00
_cell.angle_gamma   90.00
#
_symmetry.space_group_name_H-M   'P 1'
#
loop_
_entity.id
_entity.type
_entity.pdbx_description
1 polymer ?
#
loop_
_entity_poly.entity_id
_entity_poly.type
_entity_poly.pdbx_seq_one_letter_code
_entity_poly.pdbx_strand_id
1 'polypeptide(L)'
;MWWGYSPALDLRLEWEQYKHKNYKNLKELNILLVGAADGRHILKTLAQTYRHEKTQRINFYVYEASLDLVARQVMLLTIALEPPEKLGLQEKTRLFLELYGNSLVRPTTANFIARKSAQFVHMVTDLDFQVGRMPLLRLDQLKYRERDHLENVFKFWQEARTKFPISLYWDKRLRKHLVTRYDSRIGVFDWDYHMRLRPFGAEAITSREYKNWRNSGVAFTWLETESTEPNLTLATGAFQVDVEVMS
;
A
#
# COMPACT_ATOMS: atom_id res chain seq x y z
N MET A 1 -1.81 8.44 -7.05
CA MET A 1 -1.65 7.09 -7.65
C MET A 1 -1.10 6.21 -6.54
N TRP A 2 -1.71 5.05 -6.26
CA TRP A 2 -1.43 4.25 -5.04
C TRP A 2 -0.37 3.15 -5.22
N TRP A 3 0.11 2.99 -6.44
CA TRP A 3 1.12 2.05 -6.88
C TRP A 3 2.06 2.79 -7.82
N GLY A 4 3.35 2.50 -7.80
CA GLY A 4 4.25 3.07 -8.80
C GLY A 4 4.19 2.30 -10.12
N TYR A 5 4.77 2.86 -11.18
CA TYR A 5 4.61 2.36 -12.56
C TYR A 5 5.74 1.48 -13.08
N SER A 6 6.72 1.16 -12.24
CA SER A 6 7.88 0.37 -12.63
C SER A 6 7.86 -1.01 -11.96
N PRO A 7 8.51 -2.02 -12.55
CA PRO A 7 8.82 -3.26 -11.85
C PRO A 7 9.59 -2.98 -10.54
N ALA A 8 9.43 -3.88 -9.58
CA ALA A 8 10.21 -3.83 -8.35
C ALA A 8 11.67 -4.22 -8.65
N LEU A 9 12.58 -3.29 -8.34
CA LEU A 9 14.03 -3.46 -8.51
C LEU A 9 14.70 -3.79 -7.18
N ASP A 10 15.75 -4.59 -7.26
CA ASP A 10 16.71 -4.76 -6.18
C ASP A 10 17.75 -3.66 -6.28
N LEU A 11 17.58 -2.63 -5.46
CA LEU A 11 18.39 -1.43 -5.55
C LEU A 11 19.86 -1.68 -5.20
N ARG A 12 20.14 -2.76 -4.46
CA ARG A 12 21.51 -3.17 -4.18
C ARG A 12 22.16 -3.77 -5.42
N LEU A 13 21.44 -4.65 -6.12
CA LEU A 13 21.92 -5.20 -7.39
C LEU A 13 22.13 -4.10 -8.44
N GLU A 14 21.18 -3.18 -8.58
CA GLU A 14 21.32 -2.03 -9.48
C GLU A 14 22.58 -1.22 -9.11
N TRP A 15 22.77 -0.90 -7.82
CA TRP A 15 23.96 -0.19 -7.36
C TRP A 15 25.27 -0.93 -7.67
N GLU A 16 25.29 -2.26 -7.50
CA GLU A 16 26.46 -3.09 -7.82
C GLU A 16 26.79 -3.09 -9.32
N GLN A 17 25.79 -3.05 -10.20
CA GLN A 17 25.96 -2.99 -11.65
C GLN A 17 26.50 -1.63 -12.13
N TYR A 18 26.02 -0.53 -11.54
CA TYR A 18 26.44 0.83 -11.89
C TYR A 18 27.67 1.33 -11.12
N LYS A 19 28.33 0.44 -10.38
CA LYS A 19 29.45 0.79 -9.51
C LYS A 19 30.65 1.30 -10.32
N HIS A 20 30.96 2.59 -10.22
CA HIS A 20 32.32 3.06 -10.50
C HIS A 20 33.28 2.42 -9.49
N LYS A 21 34.46 1.97 -9.95
CA LYS A 21 35.44 1.17 -9.18
C LYS A 21 35.85 1.72 -7.79
N ASN A 22 35.49 2.96 -7.47
CA ASN A 22 35.88 3.68 -6.25
C ASN A 22 35.07 3.34 -4.98
N TYR A 23 33.98 2.55 -5.07
CA TYR A 23 33.06 2.34 -3.93
C TYR A 23 33.03 0.90 -3.39
N LYS A 24 34.11 0.12 -3.57
CA LYS A 24 34.14 -1.31 -3.21
C LYS A 24 33.90 -1.61 -1.71
N ASN A 25 34.19 -0.67 -0.80
CA ASN A 25 34.21 -0.93 0.66
C ASN A 25 33.26 -0.03 1.47
N LEU A 26 32.14 0.41 0.90
CA LEU A 26 31.17 1.21 1.67
C LEU A 26 30.50 0.34 2.74
N LYS A 27 30.70 0.70 4.02
CA LYS A 27 30.01 0.06 5.16
C LYS A 27 28.50 0.33 5.17
N GLU A 28 28.09 1.46 4.59
CA GLU A 28 26.69 1.88 4.51
C GLU A 28 26.32 2.27 3.08
N LEU A 29 25.13 1.85 2.64
CA LEU A 29 24.52 2.22 1.37
C LEU A 29 23.26 3.05 1.66
N ASN A 30 23.30 4.33 1.28
CA ASN A 30 22.20 5.26 1.45
C ASN A 30 21.45 5.40 0.13
N ILE A 31 20.14 5.12 0.13
CA ILE A 31 19.31 5.09 -1.06
C ILE A 31 18.13 6.04 -0.86
N LEU A 32 18.01 7.04 -1.73
CA LEU A 32 16.86 7.96 -1.75
C LEU A 32 15.84 7.49 -2.79
N LEU A 33 14.61 7.25 -2.33
CA LEU A 33 13.44 6.93 -3.13
C LEU A 33 12.55 8.17 -3.21
N VAL A 34 12.35 8.69 -4.42
CA VAL A 34 11.53 9.87 -4.68
C VAL A 34 10.31 9.45 -5.49
N GLY A 35 9.11 9.62 -4.92
CA GLY A 35 7.85 9.36 -5.62
C GLY A 35 7.66 7.90 -6.05
N ALA A 36 8.14 6.95 -5.24
CA ALA A 36 7.99 5.53 -5.53
C ALA A 36 6.53 5.06 -5.45
N ALA A 37 5.70 5.81 -4.72
CA ALA A 37 4.29 5.59 -4.39
C ALA A 37 4.02 4.36 -3.51
N ASP A 38 4.83 3.30 -3.59
CA ASP A 38 4.78 2.13 -2.73
C ASP A 38 6.17 1.65 -2.27
N GLY A 39 6.19 0.72 -1.31
CA GLY A 39 7.41 0.15 -0.73
C GLY A 39 8.02 -1.01 -1.54
N ARG A 40 7.65 -1.23 -2.82
CA ARG A 40 8.04 -2.46 -3.55
C ARG A 40 9.55 -2.63 -3.69
N HIS A 41 10.28 -1.52 -3.89
CA HIS A 41 11.73 -1.57 -4.09
C HIS A 41 12.44 -1.93 -2.79
N ILE A 42 11.93 -1.42 -1.66
CA ILE A 42 12.39 -1.77 -0.32
C ILE A 42 12.17 -3.27 -0.10
N LEU A 43 10.94 -3.76 -0.31
CA LEU A 43 10.62 -5.18 -0.11
C LEU A 43 11.43 -6.11 -1.03
N LYS A 44 11.61 -5.73 -2.29
CA LYS A 44 12.39 -6.49 -3.27
C LYS A 44 13.86 -6.58 -2.86
N THR A 45 14.46 -5.45 -2.48
CA THR A 45 15.84 -5.39 -1.99
C THR A 45 16.00 -6.23 -0.72
N LEU A 46 15.10 -6.07 0.26
CA LEU A 46 15.11 -6.85 1.50
C LEU A 46 15.00 -8.35 1.23
N ALA A 47 14.07 -8.76 0.37
CA ALA A 47 13.86 -10.15 0.00
C ALA A 47 15.07 -10.76 -0.73
N GLN A 48 15.89 -9.95 -1.40
CA GLN A 48 17.07 -10.41 -2.14
C GLN A 48 18.40 -10.21 -1.40
N THR A 49 18.37 -9.68 -0.17
CA THR A 49 19.56 -9.47 0.68
C THR A 49 20.46 -10.71 0.81
N TYR A 50 19.88 -11.92 0.81
CA TYR A 50 20.65 -13.18 0.89
C TYR A 50 21.61 -13.41 -0.29
N ARG A 51 21.44 -12.69 -1.41
CA ARG A 51 22.27 -12.77 -2.61
C ARG A 51 23.55 -11.94 -2.51
N HIS A 52 23.66 -11.10 -1.49
CA HIS A 52 24.74 -10.14 -1.37
C HIS A 52 25.52 -10.26 -0.06
N GLU A 53 26.67 -9.59 0.02
CA GLU A 53 27.51 -9.57 1.22
C GLU A 53 26.77 -8.98 2.43
N LYS A 54 26.75 -9.71 3.56
CA LYS A 54 25.96 -9.38 4.75
C LYS A 54 26.48 -8.19 5.57
N THR A 55 27.63 -7.63 5.20
CA THR A 55 28.37 -6.65 6.02
C THR A 55 27.97 -5.20 5.77
N GLN A 56 27.12 -4.92 4.78
CA GLN A 56 26.72 -3.56 4.40
C GLN A 56 25.34 -3.20 4.97
N ARG A 57 25.28 -2.12 5.76
CA ARG A 57 24.02 -1.54 6.23
C ARG A 57 23.35 -0.77 5.09
N ILE A 58 22.04 -0.92 4.92
CA ILE A 58 21.28 -0.17 3.90
C ILE A 58 20.31 0.77 4.59
N ASN A 59 20.33 2.05 4.22
CA ASN A 59 19.39 3.06 4.71
C ASN A 59 18.53 3.54 3.54
N PHE A 60 17.22 3.38 3.65
CA PHE A 60 16.25 3.88 2.68
C PHE A 60 15.68 5.22 3.17
N TYR A 61 15.82 6.26 2.36
CA TYR A 61 15.18 7.55 2.54
C TYR A 61 14.00 7.64 1.58
N VAL A 62 12.80 7.86 2.10
CA VAL A 62 11.58 7.89 1.29
C VAL A 62 11.02 9.30 1.27
N TYR A 63 10.86 9.85 0.07
CA TYR A 63 10.22 11.13 -0.18
C TYR A 63 8.99 10.90 -1.06
N GLU A 64 7.82 11.27 -0.54
CA GLU A 64 6.54 11.18 -1.25
C GLU A 64 5.85 12.53 -1.27
N ALA A 65 5.11 12.81 -2.34
CA ALA A 65 4.33 14.04 -2.47
C ALA A 65 3.10 14.08 -1.54
N SER A 66 2.68 12.94 -1.00
CA SER A 66 1.51 12.81 -0.12
C SER A 66 1.84 11.93 1.08
N LEU A 67 1.53 12.43 2.27
CA LEU A 67 1.72 11.71 3.52
C LEU A 67 0.74 10.53 3.67
N ASP A 68 -0.40 10.56 2.97
CA ASP A 68 -1.32 9.43 2.87
C ASP A 68 -0.64 8.21 2.21
N LEU A 69 0.24 8.46 1.23
CA LEU A 69 1.07 7.41 0.63
C LEU A 69 2.11 6.89 1.62
N VAL A 70 2.75 7.78 2.38
CA VAL A 70 3.71 7.39 3.43
C VAL A 70 3.03 6.52 4.48
N ALA A 71 1.86 6.94 4.99
CA ALA A 71 1.06 6.16 5.94
C ALA A 71 0.74 4.77 5.42
N ARG A 72 0.32 4.67 4.15
CA ARG A 72 0.00 3.39 3.49
C ARG A 72 1.25 2.52 3.33
N GLN A 73 2.38 3.11 2.95
CA GLN A 73 3.66 2.39 2.86
C GLN A 73 4.10 1.85 4.22
N VAL A 74 3.96 2.64 5.30
CA VAL A 74 4.22 2.18 6.67
C VAL A 74 3.37 0.96 7.00
N MET A 75 2.06 1.00 6.74
CA MET A 75 1.17 -0.14 6.99
C MET A 75 1.56 -1.40 6.20
N LEU A 76 1.84 -1.26 4.89
CA LEU A 76 2.27 -2.38 4.03
C LEU A 76 3.60 -2.99 4.49
N LEU A 77 4.57 -2.15 4.86
CA LEU A 77 5.85 -2.60 5.39
C LEU A 77 5.70 -3.27 6.74
N THR A 78 4.83 -2.76 7.63
CA THR A 78 4.53 -3.40 8.91
C THR A 78 3.95 -4.80 8.71
N ILE A 79 3.02 -4.99 7.76
CA ILE A 79 2.48 -6.33 7.45
C ILE A 79 3.60 -7.29 7.00
N ALA A 80 4.44 -6.83 6.06
CA ALA A 80 5.51 -7.66 5.52
C ALA A 80 6.55 -8.06 6.59
N LEU A 81 6.93 -7.10 7.43
CA LEU A 81 7.97 -7.22 8.45
C LEU A 81 7.46 -7.71 9.81
N GLU A 82 6.17 -7.99 9.97
CA GLU A 82 5.63 -8.53 11.22
C GLU A 82 6.33 -9.87 11.55
N PRO A 83 6.67 -10.17 12.81
CA PRO A 83 7.30 -11.45 13.14
C PRO A 83 6.39 -12.65 12.79
N PRO A 84 6.94 -13.76 12.27
CA PRO A 84 6.16 -14.93 11.87
C PRO A 84 5.40 -15.58 13.04
N GLU A 85 5.84 -15.36 14.28
CA GLU A 85 5.18 -15.83 15.51
C GLU A 85 3.85 -15.07 15.78
N LYS A 86 3.70 -13.87 15.22
CA LYS A 86 2.49 -13.05 15.35
C LYS A 86 1.58 -13.14 14.13
N LEU A 87 2.17 -13.28 12.94
CA LEU A 87 1.44 -13.27 11.68
C LEU A 87 2.11 -14.22 10.68
N GLY A 88 1.43 -15.33 10.39
CA GLY A 88 1.93 -16.36 9.47
C GLY A 88 2.04 -15.85 8.03
N LEU A 89 2.87 -16.50 7.21
CA LEU A 89 3.13 -16.08 5.82
C LEU A 89 1.86 -15.97 4.95
N GLN A 90 0.95 -16.93 5.06
CA GLN A 90 -0.31 -16.92 4.32
C GLN A 90 -1.19 -15.75 4.74
N GLU A 91 -1.28 -15.49 6.04
CA GLU A 91 -2.08 -14.38 6.58
C GLU A 91 -1.50 -13.02 6.18
N LYS A 92 -0.17 -12.86 6.30
CA LYS A 92 0.55 -11.70 5.76
C LYS A 92 0.23 -11.45 4.30
N THR A 93 0.29 -12.49 3.48
CA THR A 93 0.04 -12.39 2.04
C THR A 93 -1.39 -11.95 1.78
N ARG A 94 -2.38 -12.55 2.46
CA ARG A 94 -3.79 -12.16 2.32
C ARG A 94 -4.03 -10.70 2.74
N LEU A 95 -3.54 -10.30 3.92
CA LEU A 95 -3.64 -8.93 4.43
C LEU A 95 -2.98 -7.92 3.48
N PHE A 96 -1.76 -8.23 3.01
CA PHE A 96 -1.02 -7.37 2.11
C PHE A 96 -1.78 -7.16 0.80
N LEU A 97 -2.26 -8.24 0.17
CA LEU A 97 -2.96 -8.18 -1.11
C LEU A 97 -4.30 -7.44 -1.00
N GLU A 98 -5.07 -7.71 0.06
CA GLU A 98 -6.31 -6.97 0.34
C GLU A 98 -6.07 -5.48 0.49
N LEU A 99 -5.09 -5.10 1.31
CA LEU A 99 -4.76 -3.69 1.54
C LEU A 99 -4.23 -3.03 0.25
N TYR A 100 -3.42 -3.76 -0.51
CA TYR A 100 -2.79 -3.30 -1.75
C TYR A 100 -3.81 -3.04 -2.87
N GLY A 101 -4.74 -3.97 -3.09
CA GLY A 101 -5.54 -3.99 -4.32
C GLY A 101 -7.05 -3.86 -4.16
N ASN A 102 -7.60 -4.00 -2.96
CA ASN A 102 -9.06 -4.03 -2.78
C ASN A 102 -9.64 -2.73 -2.25
N SER A 103 -10.77 -2.32 -2.80
CA SER A 103 -11.66 -1.29 -2.23
C SER A 103 -12.32 -1.78 -0.94
N LEU A 104 -12.76 -3.04 -0.91
CA LEU A 104 -13.34 -3.68 0.26
C LEU A 104 -12.42 -4.75 0.81
N VAL A 105 -12.31 -4.84 2.13
CA VAL A 105 -11.51 -5.83 2.84
C VAL A 105 -12.37 -6.62 3.80
N ARG A 106 -11.82 -7.71 4.32
CA ARG A 106 -12.51 -8.52 5.32
C ARG A 106 -12.58 -7.80 6.68
N PRO A 107 -13.56 -8.13 7.53
CA PRO A 107 -13.61 -7.64 8.91
C PRO A 107 -12.32 -7.85 9.69
N THR A 108 -11.62 -8.96 9.47
CA THR A 108 -10.32 -9.27 10.09
C THR A 108 -9.24 -8.27 9.66
N THR A 109 -9.16 -7.95 8.37
CA THR A 109 -8.23 -6.97 7.80
C THR A 109 -8.56 -5.56 8.28
N ALA A 110 -9.84 -5.18 8.32
CA ALA A 110 -10.27 -3.88 8.87
C ALA A 110 -9.90 -3.74 10.36
N ASN A 111 -10.12 -4.80 11.16
CA ASN A 111 -9.70 -4.84 12.57
C ASN A 111 -8.17 -4.72 12.70
N PHE A 112 -7.40 -5.37 11.83
CA PHE A 112 -5.94 -5.25 11.80
C PHE A 112 -5.51 -3.81 11.52
N ILE A 113 -6.10 -3.16 10.50
CA ILE A 113 -5.85 -1.77 10.15
C ILE A 113 -6.10 -0.87 11.37
N ALA A 114 -7.28 -0.96 12.00
CA ALA A 114 -7.62 -0.14 13.17
C ALA A 114 -6.62 -0.34 14.32
N ARG A 115 -6.31 -1.59 14.68
CA ARG A 115 -5.36 -1.91 15.77
C ARG A 115 -3.95 -1.42 15.52
N LYS A 116 -3.46 -1.51 14.28
CA LYS A 116 -2.13 -1.01 13.91
C LYS A 116 -2.11 0.51 13.81
N SER A 117 -3.20 1.12 13.36
CA SER A 117 -3.34 2.58 13.30
C SER A 117 -3.28 3.21 14.69
N ALA A 118 -3.91 2.60 15.70
CA ALA A 118 -3.77 3.04 17.09
C ALA A 118 -2.30 3.03 17.56
N GLN A 119 -1.53 1.99 17.21
CA GLN A 119 -0.10 1.94 17.50
C GLN A 119 0.68 3.02 16.73
N PHE A 120 0.31 3.28 15.47
CA PHE A 120 0.96 4.29 14.66
C PHE A 120 0.72 5.71 15.18
N VAL A 121 -0.44 6.01 15.74
CA VAL A 121 -0.70 7.29 16.46
C VAL A 121 0.33 7.48 17.58
N HIS A 122 0.58 6.46 18.40
CA HIS A 122 1.61 6.54 19.44
C HIS A 122 3.02 6.69 18.84
N MET A 123 3.33 6.00 17.75
CA MET A 123 4.65 6.10 17.09
C MET A 123 4.91 7.48 16.46
N VAL A 124 3.89 8.16 15.93
CA VAL A 124 4.07 9.51 15.36
C VAL A 124 4.04 10.61 16.42
N THR A 125 3.56 10.35 17.63
CA THR A 125 3.52 11.32 18.74
C THR A 125 4.73 11.17 19.66
N ASP A 126 5.19 9.94 19.90
CA ASP A 126 6.36 9.60 20.71
C ASP A 126 7.40 8.82 19.87
N LEU A 127 8.52 9.49 19.57
CA LEU A 127 9.62 8.92 18.77
C LEU A 127 10.45 7.89 19.55
N ASP A 128 10.49 7.97 20.88
CA ASP A 128 11.20 6.98 21.70
C ASP A 128 10.40 5.66 21.71
N PHE A 129 9.07 5.76 21.83
CA PHE A 129 8.17 4.63 21.63
C PHE A 129 8.31 4.04 20.22
N GLN A 130 8.41 4.89 19.19
CA GLN A 130 8.60 4.48 17.80
C GLN A 130 9.85 3.62 17.61
N VAL A 131 11.00 4.07 18.13
CA VAL A 131 12.28 3.36 18.03
C VAL A 131 12.21 2.01 18.75
N GLY A 132 11.59 1.95 19.93
CA GLY A 132 11.38 0.70 20.65
C GLY A 132 10.45 -0.28 19.91
N ARG A 133 9.41 0.23 19.25
CA ARG A 133 8.39 -0.60 18.59
C ARG A 133 8.78 -1.09 17.21
N MET A 134 9.35 -0.22 16.37
CA MET A 134 9.71 -0.51 14.99
C MET A 134 11.04 0.20 14.63
N PRO A 135 12.18 -0.32 15.12
CA PRO A 135 13.48 0.34 14.94
C PRO A 135 13.94 0.44 13.47
N LEU A 136 13.33 -0.34 12.57
CA LEU A 136 13.59 -0.31 11.12
C LEU A 136 12.91 0.88 10.40
N LEU A 137 11.96 1.53 11.06
CA LEU A 137 11.32 2.76 10.58
C LEU A 137 11.92 3.92 11.39
N ARG A 138 12.16 5.06 10.76
CA ARG A 138 12.54 6.29 11.46
C ARG A 138 11.67 7.44 10.99
N LEU A 139 11.10 8.18 11.94
CA LEU A 139 10.19 9.30 11.68
C LEU A 139 10.76 10.66 12.13
N ASP A 140 12.02 10.69 12.58
CA ASP A 140 12.70 11.87 13.12
C ASP A 140 12.97 12.96 12.08
N GLN A 141 13.00 12.60 10.79
CA GLN A 141 13.22 13.55 9.70
C GLN A 141 11.92 14.25 9.25
N LEU A 142 10.76 13.84 9.77
CA LEU A 142 9.48 14.48 9.48
C LEU A 142 9.31 15.75 10.30
N LYS A 143 8.79 16.80 9.66
CA LYS A 143 8.39 18.03 10.34
C LYS A 143 7.19 17.77 11.24
N TYR A 144 7.00 18.59 12.28
CA TYR A 144 5.84 18.48 13.19
C TYR A 144 4.51 18.44 12.43
N ARG A 145 4.29 19.35 11.47
CA ARG A 145 3.08 19.36 10.64
C ARG A 145 2.85 18.07 9.85
N GLU A 146 3.93 17.41 9.42
CA GLU A 146 3.84 16.14 8.69
C GLU A 146 3.47 14.99 9.63
N ARG A 147 4.00 15.01 10.86
CA ARG A 147 3.61 14.06 11.92
C ARG A 147 2.15 14.23 12.33
N ASP A 148 1.67 15.47 12.51
CA ASP A 148 0.27 15.76 12.82
C ASP A 148 -0.68 15.26 11.72
N HIS A 149 -0.28 15.41 10.45
CA HIS A 149 -1.05 14.87 9.32
C HIS A 149 -1.11 13.34 9.35
N LEU A 150 0.01 12.67 9.60
CA LEU A 150 0.04 11.22 9.76
C LEU A 150 -0.83 10.76 10.94
N GLU A 151 -0.79 11.48 12.06
CA GLU A 151 -1.64 11.22 13.21
C GLU A 151 -3.12 11.27 12.83
N ASN A 152 -3.54 12.30 12.09
CA ASN A 152 -4.92 12.43 11.61
C ASN A 152 -5.33 11.29 10.68
N VAL A 153 -4.45 10.89 9.75
CA VAL A 153 -4.69 9.71 8.88
C VAL A 153 -4.90 8.46 9.72
N PHE A 154 -4.06 8.22 10.72
CA PHE A 154 -4.15 7.02 11.56
C PHE A 154 -5.36 7.05 12.51
N LYS A 155 -5.79 8.22 13.00
CA LYS A 155 -7.07 8.35 13.74
C LYS A 155 -8.26 8.04 12.83
N PHE A 156 -8.26 8.58 11.61
CA PHE A 156 -9.30 8.29 10.63
C PHE A 156 -9.42 6.79 10.32
N TRP A 157 -8.30 6.07 10.19
CA TRP A 157 -8.30 4.62 9.98
C TRP A 157 -8.86 3.79 11.16
N GLN A 158 -8.94 4.37 12.35
CA GLN A 158 -9.56 3.71 13.52
C GLN A 158 -11.08 3.88 13.52
N GLU A 159 -11.57 5.06 13.14
CA GLU A 159 -12.95 5.48 13.44
C GLU A 159 -13.88 5.44 12.22
N ALA A 160 -13.36 5.60 11.01
CA ALA A 160 -14.18 5.83 9.81
C ALA A 160 -14.74 4.56 9.17
N ARG A 161 -14.60 3.39 9.82
CA ARG A 161 -14.98 2.09 9.26
C ARG A 161 -16.43 2.03 8.80
N THR A 162 -17.35 2.58 9.57
CA THR A 162 -18.79 2.59 9.24
C THR A 162 -19.22 3.81 8.41
N LYS A 163 -18.33 4.80 8.26
CA LYS A 163 -18.66 6.11 7.71
C LYS A 163 -18.11 6.35 6.29
N PHE A 164 -17.17 5.53 5.81
CA PHE A 164 -16.51 5.77 4.53
C PHE A 164 -17.12 4.94 3.38
N PRO A 165 -17.92 5.55 2.47
CA PRO A 165 -18.64 4.81 1.43
C PRO A 165 -17.75 4.54 0.21
N ILE A 166 -16.70 3.72 0.37
CA ILE A 166 -15.72 3.48 -0.72
C ILE A 166 -16.35 2.89 -1.98
N SER A 167 -17.37 2.04 -1.84
CA SER A 167 -18.10 1.46 -2.97
C SER A 167 -18.82 2.53 -3.80
N LEU A 168 -19.38 3.55 -3.13
CA LEU A 168 -20.01 4.69 -3.80
C LEU A 168 -18.97 5.53 -4.55
N TYR A 169 -17.80 5.77 -3.96
CA TYR A 169 -16.72 6.49 -4.63
C TYR A 169 -16.14 5.73 -5.83
N TRP A 170 -16.03 4.40 -5.71
CA TRP A 170 -15.65 3.53 -6.82
C TRP A 170 -16.67 3.65 -7.96
N ASP A 171 -17.96 3.55 -7.66
CA ASP A 171 -19.03 3.68 -8.65
C ASP A 171 -19.05 5.05 -9.33
N LYS A 172 -18.93 6.13 -8.55
CA LYS A 172 -18.82 7.51 -9.09
C LYS A 172 -17.61 7.64 -10.03
N ARG A 173 -16.47 7.06 -9.66
CA ARG A 173 -15.26 7.04 -10.52
C ARG A 173 -15.52 6.26 -11.81
N LEU A 174 -16.20 5.13 -11.71
CA LEU A 174 -16.53 4.28 -12.86
C LEU A 174 -17.50 4.99 -13.82
N ARG A 175 -18.54 5.63 -13.30
CA ARG A 175 -19.48 6.48 -14.07
C ARG A 175 -18.75 7.60 -14.80
N LYS A 176 -17.88 8.32 -14.09
CA LYS A 176 -17.08 9.39 -14.69
C LYS A 176 -16.15 8.86 -15.79
N HIS A 177 -15.58 7.67 -15.61
CA HIS A 177 -14.65 7.08 -16.57
C HIS A 177 -15.34 6.53 -17.83
N LEU A 178 -16.51 5.91 -17.68
CA LEU A 178 -17.23 5.27 -18.78
C LEU A 178 -18.23 6.19 -19.47
N VAL A 179 -18.71 7.24 -18.77
CA VAL A 179 -19.71 8.20 -19.23
C VAL A 179 -20.91 7.46 -19.82
N THR A 180 -21.24 7.64 -21.10
CA THR A 180 -22.38 7.02 -21.78
C THR A 180 -22.30 5.50 -21.86
N ARG A 181 -21.10 4.91 -21.72
CA ARG A 181 -20.88 3.46 -21.77
C ARG A 181 -21.06 2.77 -20.42
N TYR A 182 -21.44 3.50 -19.37
CA TYR A 182 -21.59 2.95 -18.02
C TYR A 182 -22.73 1.92 -17.94
N ASP A 183 -23.83 2.16 -18.63
CA ASP A 183 -24.98 1.23 -18.64
C ASP A 183 -24.63 -0.06 -19.38
N SER A 184 -23.76 0.03 -20.38
CA SER A 184 -23.19 -1.11 -21.12
C SER A 184 -21.80 -1.55 -20.60
N ARG A 185 -21.45 -1.25 -19.34
CA ARG A 185 -20.08 -1.42 -18.82
C ARG A 185 -19.52 -2.84 -18.92
N ILE A 186 -20.37 -3.86 -18.80
CA ILE A 186 -19.93 -5.25 -18.87
C ILE A 186 -19.31 -5.57 -20.24
N GLY A 187 -19.89 -5.04 -21.33
CA GLY A 187 -19.32 -5.18 -22.67
C GLY A 187 -17.99 -4.44 -22.82
N VAL A 188 -17.87 -3.25 -22.22
CA VAL A 188 -16.60 -2.51 -22.17
C VAL A 188 -15.52 -3.28 -21.42
N PHE A 189 -15.89 -3.92 -20.29
CA PHE A 189 -14.95 -4.70 -19.48
C PHE A 189 -14.46 -5.93 -20.23
N ASP A 190 -15.34 -6.60 -20.97
CA ASP A 190 -14.98 -7.74 -21.81
C ASP A 190 -14.02 -7.34 -22.94
N TRP A 191 -14.34 -6.25 -23.63
CA TRP A 191 -13.48 -5.70 -24.68
C TRP A 191 -12.11 -5.30 -24.13
N ASP A 192 -12.05 -4.58 -23.00
CA ASP A 192 -10.77 -4.19 -22.37
C ASP A 192 -9.95 -5.41 -21.94
N TYR A 193 -10.60 -6.45 -21.44
CA TYR A 193 -9.92 -7.69 -21.06
C TYR A 193 -9.24 -8.35 -22.27
N HIS A 194 -9.97 -8.52 -23.37
CA HIS A 194 -9.45 -9.19 -24.56
C HIS A 194 -8.46 -8.32 -25.35
N MET A 195 -8.72 -7.02 -25.47
CA MET A 195 -7.96 -6.13 -26.36
C MET A 195 -6.84 -5.38 -25.65
N ARG A 196 -6.87 -5.29 -24.31
CA ARG A 196 -5.80 -4.64 -23.53
C ARG A 196 -5.13 -5.65 -22.63
N LEU A 197 -5.85 -6.17 -21.63
CA LEU A 197 -5.21 -6.93 -20.54
C LEU A 197 -4.49 -8.20 -21.04
N ARG A 198 -5.15 -9.01 -21.88
CA ARG A 198 -4.58 -10.25 -22.43
C ARG A 198 -3.30 -10.02 -23.26
N PRO A 199 -3.28 -9.08 -24.24
CA PRO A 199 -2.07 -8.72 -24.96
C PRO A 199 -0.89 -8.28 -24.09
N PHE A 200 -1.14 -7.75 -22.87
CA PHE A 200 -0.10 -7.37 -21.92
C PHE A 200 0.44 -8.56 -21.07
N GLY A 201 0.10 -9.81 -21.42
CA GLY A 201 0.68 -11.00 -20.78
C GLY A 201 0.01 -11.42 -19.46
N ALA A 202 -1.19 -10.91 -19.17
CA ALA A 202 -1.94 -11.24 -17.96
C ALA A 202 -2.71 -12.57 -18.11
N GLU A 203 -2.01 -13.65 -18.44
CA GLU A 203 -2.64 -14.94 -18.78
C GLU A 203 -3.35 -15.62 -17.61
N ALA A 204 -2.85 -15.38 -16.39
CA ALA A 204 -3.38 -15.94 -15.15
C ALA A 204 -4.71 -15.32 -14.71
N ILE A 205 -5.09 -14.15 -15.24
CA ILE A 205 -6.32 -13.46 -14.86
C ILE A 205 -7.47 -13.92 -15.77
N THR A 206 -8.57 -14.35 -15.17
CA THR A 206 -9.78 -14.73 -15.91
C THR A 206 -10.64 -13.51 -16.24
N SER A 207 -11.47 -13.63 -17.29
CA SER A 207 -12.44 -12.57 -17.65
C SER A 207 -13.40 -12.27 -16.49
N ARG A 208 -13.78 -13.29 -15.72
CA ARG A 208 -14.66 -13.16 -14.56
C ARG A 208 -14.00 -12.34 -13.44
N GLU A 209 -12.76 -12.64 -13.07
CA GLU A 209 -12.02 -11.89 -12.04
C GLU A 209 -11.81 -10.44 -12.47
N TYR A 210 -11.43 -10.21 -13.73
CA TYR A 210 -11.24 -8.85 -14.24
C TYR A 210 -12.52 -8.02 -14.21
N LYS A 211 -13.64 -8.59 -14.66
CA LYS A 211 -14.95 -7.93 -14.63
C LYS A 211 -15.39 -7.65 -13.20
N ASN A 212 -15.18 -8.60 -12.28
CA ASN A 212 -15.52 -8.43 -10.87
C ASN A 212 -14.72 -7.28 -10.25
N TRP A 213 -13.40 -7.25 -10.47
CA TRP A 213 -12.53 -6.17 -10.00
C TRP A 213 -12.92 -4.81 -10.59
N ARG A 214 -13.15 -4.73 -11.91
CA ARG A 214 -13.60 -3.48 -12.57
C ARG A 214 -14.90 -2.95 -11.96
N ASN A 215 -15.83 -3.85 -11.62
CA ASN A 215 -17.13 -3.47 -11.09
C ASN A 215 -17.10 -3.09 -9.61
N SER A 216 -16.31 -3.78 -8.78
CA SER A 216 -16.32 -3.63 -7.31
C SER A 216 -15.10 -2.91 -6.73
N GLY A 217 -13.98 -2.91 -7.44
CA GLY A 217 -12.67 -2.52 -6.93
C GLY A 217 -11.99 -3.57 -6.06
N VAL A 218 -12.52 -4.80 -5.97
CA VAL A 218 -11.93 -5.91 -5.21
C VAL A 218 -11.12 -6.81 -6.15
N ALA A 219 -9.80 -6.76 -6.05
CA ALA A 219 -8.87 -7.51 -6.91
C ALA A 219 -8.60 -8.93 -6.40
N PHE A 220 -8.52 -9.10 -5.08
CA PHE A 220 -8.17 -10.34 -4.42
C PHE A 220 -9.34 -10.84 -3.59
N THR A 221 -9.87 -12.01 -3.94
CA THR A 221 -11.00 -12.64 -3.26
C THR A 221 -10.61 -13.99 -2.68
N TRP A 222 -11.18 -14.35 -1.54
CA TRP A 222 -10.94 -15.62 -0.87
C TRP A 222 -12.27 -16.39 -0.80
N LEU A 223 -12.28 -17.65 -1.22
CA LEU A 223 -13.50 -18.48 -1.30
C LEU A 223 -14.25 -18.58 0.04
N GLU A 224 -13.51 -18.50 1.15
CA GLU A 224 -14.01 -18.73 2.51
C GLU A 224 -14.66 -17.48 3.13
N THR A 225 -14.47 -16.29 2.54
CA THR A 225 -14.76 -15.03 3.24
C THR A 225 -15.12 -13.89 2.31
N GLU A 226 -16.11 -13.10 2.70
CA GLU A 226 -16.54 -11.90 1.97
C GLU A 226 -15.82 -10.64 2.45
N SER A 227 -15.60 -9.71 1.52
CA SER A 227 -15.03 -8.39 1.79
C SER A 227 -16.15 -7.37 1.90
N THR A 228 -16.44 -6.94 3.13
CA THR A 228 -17.59 -6.08 3.44
C THR A 228 -17.19 -4.70 3.95
N GLU A 229 -15.94 -4.55 4.42
CA GLU A 229 -15.48 -3.35 5.10
C GLU A 229 -14.69 -2.45 4.16
N PRO A 230 -14.77 -1.11 4.29
CA PRO A 230 -13.99 -0.22 3.44
C PRO A 230 -12.49 -0.32 3.74
N ASN A 231 -11.68 -0.38 2.68
CA ASN A 231 -10.24 -0.20 2.79
C ASN A 231 -9.91 1.29 3.01
N LEU A 232 -9.88 1.71 4.26
CA LEU A 232 -9.61 3.11 4.63
C LEU A 232 -8.22 3.58 4.19
N THR A 233 -7.28 2.68 3.91
CA THR A 233 -5.94 3.03 3.42
C THR A 233 -5.92 3.51 1.95
N LEU A 234 -7.07 3.47 1.26
CA LEU A 234 -7.27 4.06 -0.08
C LEU A 234 -8.01 5.42 -0.02
N ALA A 235 -8.29 5.94 1.18
CA ALA A 235 -9.01 7.18 1.37
C ALA A 235 -8.03 8.36 1.51
N THR A 236 -7.54 8.90 0.39
CA THR A 236 -6.71 10.13 0.40
C THR A 236 -7.52 11.34 0.83
N GLY A 237 -6.98 12.15 1.75
CA GLY A 237 -7.54 13.45 2.14
C GLY A 237 -8.92 13.39 2.81
N ALA A 238 -9.39 12.19 3.15
CA ALA A 238 -10.74 11.98 3.67
C ALA A 238 -10.96 12.47 5.11
N PHE A 239 -9.88 12.76 5.85
CA PHE A 239 -9.93 13.33 7.20
C PHE A 239 -10.01 14.87 7.21
N GLN A 240 -9.90 15.53 6.05
CA GLN A 240 -10.13 16.97 5.90
C GLN A 240 -11.61 17.30 5.61
N VAL A 241 -12.43 16.28 5.38
CA VAL A 241 -13.86 16.44 5.11
C VAL A 241 -14.58 16.06 6.38
N ASP A 242 -14.97 17.07 7.17
CA ASP A 242 -16.00 16.88 8.18
C ASP A 242 -17.17 16.13 7.54
N VAL A 243 -17.68 15.16 8.29
CA VAL A 243 -18.78 14.26 7.90
C VAL A 243 -20.10 15.04 7.88
N GLU A 244 -20.17 16.14 7.13
CA GLU A 244 -21.35 16.98 6.95
C GLU A 244 -22.08 16.73 5.63
N VAL A 245 -21.55 15.89 4.74
CA VAL A 245 -22.22 15.58 3.47
C VAL A 245 -22.75 14.15 3.44
N MET A 246 -23.67 13.84 4.37
CA MET A 246 -24.61 12.72 4.22
C MET A 246 -25.96 13.04 4.88
N SER A 247 -26.54 14.20 4.54
CA SER A 247 -27.99 14.43 4.62
C SER A 247 -28.62 14.36 3.23
#